data_AF-A0A2A9E907-F1
#
_entry.id   AF-A0A2A9E907-F1
#
_cell.length_a   1.000
_cell.length_b   1.000
_cell.length_c   1.000
_cell.angle_alpha   90.00
_cell.angle_beta   90.00
_cell.angle_gamma   90.00
#
_symmetry.space_group_name_H-M   'P 1'
#
loop_
_entity.id
_entity.type
_entity.pdbx_description
1 polymer ?
#
loop_
_entity_poly.entity_id
_entity_poly.type
_entity_poly.pdbx_seq_one_letter_code
_entity_poly.pdbx_strand_id
1 'polypeptide(L)'
;MEIPHTAIGGALAGAQRAFERPTLTLLHKQSAPLVVAVFASAFQGRQSIGVEQLHLEVSDLLAQLKAAGTPDVPDDPARVLCARWVRERWLIKNVNDADEEEYQLTSHAQEALDFVARAGGARSLVSESRIRALLDAVDHFAQDANPDREARIASLDEQIARLTAERDRLARGGEIEPVPDARMEEQHDHLLLLMRELPTDFTRVAESIKELQRTIIQQLREDDRPTGEILEEYLTASENLMENTPEGRAFLGALELLGDPGLLARLDADLAAVLQHPFAERLTRAQRTALRGIRHQIVSSIEVVLAEQARASRTLTAQIRSHNPLRDRELDHAIRDVVSALSEWFPRTSRGARVEPLTWLGRANLGRLRDSLHDLRPESPPPVLDDWADDEPGLDEAELAQIRSMGGPRHADIDAHVRTLLASGADVSVAEAFAAASDELRRPVDLLGYLELADAAATPTSADAAVPVESVVARRPDGTQRTFVVPRVPLRPTRSDENLTPASPDPGGRS
;
A
#
# COMPACT_ATOMS: atom_id res chain seq x y z
N MET A 1 -26.83 -3.73 27.48
CA MET A 1 -25.79 -3.01 28.23
C MET A 1 -26.27 -1.57 28.36
N GLU A 2 -27.10 -1.31 29.38
CA GLU A 2 -27.62 0.03 29.65
C GLU A 2 -26.49 0.85 30.27
N ILE A 3 -26.06 1.90 29.58
CA ILE A 3 -25.10 2.87 30.13
C ILE A 3 -25.85 3.61 31.24
N PRO A 4 -25.37 3.63 32.49
CA PRO A 4 -26.08 4.31 33.58
C PRO A 4 -26.19 5.80 33.24
N HIS A 5 -27.42 6.30 33.14
CA HIS A 5 -27.76 7.68 32.72
C HIS A 5 -27.02 8.78 33.51
N THR A 6 -26.57 8.47 34.74
CA THR A 6 -25.75 9.34 35.60
C THR A 6 -24.33 9.54 35.09
N ALA A 7 -23.72 8.56 34.41
CA ALA A 7 -22.38 8.68 33.85
C ALA A 7 -22.36 9.61 32.62
N ILE A 8 -23.42 9.57 31.81
CA ILE A 8 -23.57 10.44 30.62
C ILE A 8 -23.78 11.89 31.06
N GLY A 9 -24.56 12.15 32.11
CA GLY A 9 -24.75 13.50 32.66
C GLY A 9 -23.44 14.12 33.16
N GLY A 10 -22.61 13.33 33.86
CA GLY A 10 -21.28 13.78 34.31
C GLY A 10 -20.32 14.05 33.15
N ALA A 11 -20.32 13.18 32.13
CA ALA A 11 -19.54 13.36 30.91
C ALA A 11 -19.97 14.60 30.12
N LEU A 12 -21.28 14.86 30.00
CA LEU A 12 -21.81 16.05 29.33
C LEU A 12 -21.42 17.34 30.08
N ALA A 13 -21.54 17.36 31.40
CA ALA A 13 -21.13 18.50 32.22
C ALA A 13 -19.60 18.72 32.19
N GLY A 14 -18.81 17.66 32.02
CA GLY A 14 -17.37 17.74 31.77
C GLY A 14 -17.08 18.34 30.40
N ALA A 15 -17.78 17.88 29.36
CA ALA A 15 -17.66 18.42 28.01
C ALA A 15 -18.06 19.90 27.95
N GLN A 16 -19.20 20.28 28.53
CA GLN A 16 -19.65 21.69 28.58
C GLN A 16 -18.59 22.61 29.23
N ARG A 17 -18.03 22.21 30.39
CA ARG A 17 -16.94 22.95 31.03
C ARG A 17 -15.66 23.01 30.19
N ALA A 18 -15.40 22.00 29.37
CA ALA A 18 -14.29 22.03 28.43
C ALA A 18 -14.58 23.03 27.29
N PHE A 19 -15.78 23.02 26.70
CA PHE A 19 -16.19 23.96 25.65
C PHE A 19 -16.22 25.42 26.12
N GLU A 20 -16.48 25.67 27.41
CA GLU A 20 -16.37 27.00 28.04
C GLU A 20 -14.91 27.50 28.18
N ARG A 21 -13.90 26.65 28.02
CA ARG A 21 -12.49 27.09 28.07
C ARG A 21 -12.18 28.00 26.87
N PRO A 22 -11.41 29.09 27.06
CA PRO A 22 -11.09 30.02 25.98
C PRO A 22 -10.44 29.37 24.76
N THR A 23 -9.65 28.29 24.97
CA THR A 23 -9.05 27.46 23.92
C THR A 23 -10.11 26.88 22.97
N LEU A 24 -11.12 26.19 23.50
CA LEU A 24 -12.18 25.58 22.69
C LEU A 24 -13.21 26.60 22.20
N THR A 25 -13.41 27.68 22.96
CA THR A 25 -14.21 28.83 22.50
C THR A 25 -13.59 29.48 21.26
N LEU A 26 -12.25 29.58 21.15
CA LEU A 26 -11.56 30.05 19.95
C LEU A 26 -11.85 29.14 18.76
N LEU A 27 -11.69 27.83 18.95
CA LEU A 27 -11.82 26.83 17.88
C LEU A 27 -13.27 26.57 17.44
N HIS A 28 -14.25 26.91 18.27
CA HIS A 28 -15.67 26.69 17.98
C HIS A 28 -16.33 27.84 17.22
N LYS A 29 -15.71 29.03 17.15
CA LYS A 29 -16.30 30.17 16.42
C LYS A 29 -16.19 30.01 14.91
N GLN A 30 -17.17 30.57 14.18
CA GLN A 30 -17.12 30.64 12.72
C GLN A 30 -15.87 31.38 12.21
N SER A 31 -15.38 32.37 12.96
CA SER A 31 -14.15 33.11 12.64
C SER A 31 -12.86 32.40 13.07
N ALA A 32 -12.92 31.17 13.58
CA ALA A 32 -11.74 30.47 14.11
C ALA A 32 -10.61 30.33 13.08
N PRO A 33 -10.84 29.89 11.83
CA PRO A 33 -9.76 29.74 10.84
C PRO A 33 -9.04 31.06 10.57
N LEU A 34 -9.80 32.16 10.50
CA LEU A 34 -9.27 33.51 10.30
C LEU A 34 -8.38 33.94 11.47
N VAL A 35 -8.89 33.84 12.71
CA VAL A 35 -8.16 34.27 13.92
C VAL A 35 -6.88 33.44 14.09
N VAL A 36 -6.96 32.12 13.85
CA VAL A 36 -5.80 31.22 13.90
C VAL A 36 -4.76 31.60 12.84
N ALA A 37 -5.18 31.84 11.59
CA ALA A 37 -4.27 32.26 10.54
C ALA A 37 -3.58 33.59 10.86
N VAL A 38 -4.36 34.59 11.32
CA VAL A 38 -3.82 35.89 11.70
C VAL A 38 -2.83 35.78 12.86
N PHE A 39 -3.13 35.00 13.90
CA PHE A 39 -2.22 34.81 15.03
C PHE A 39 -0.98 34.00 14.65
N ALA A 40 -1.13 32.94 13.86
CA ALA A 40 -0.01 32.14 13.38
C ALA A 40 0.97 32.97 12.53
N SER A 41 0.44 33.87 11.68
CA SER A 41 1.25 34.77 10.86
C SER A 41 1.85 35.92 11.66
N ALA A 42 1.07 36.59 12.51
CA ALA A 42 1.55 37.73 13.29
C ALA A 42 2.58 37.29 14.34
N PHE A 43 2.34 36.23 15.11
CA PHE A 43 3.21 35.81 16.22
C PHE A 43 4.27 34.77 15.82
N GLN A 44 4.59 34.65 14.53
CA GLN A 44 5.59 33.68 14.07
C GLN A 44 6.97 33.96 14.69
N GLY A 45 7.43 33.06 15.58
CA GLY A 45 8.75 33.15 16.22
C GLY A 45 8.89 34.22 17.29
N ARG A 46 7.80 34.87 17.74
CA ARG A 46 7.82 35.91 18.77
C ARG A 46 6.65 35.76 19.75
N GLN A 47 6.89 36.05 21.03
CA GLN A 47 5.89 35.90 22.09
C GLN A 47 5.02 37.15 22.29
N SER A 48 5.54 38.34 21.98
CA SER A 48 4.84 39.62 22.11
C SER A 48 5.13 40.56 20.93
N ILE A 49 4.22 41.51 20.70
CA ILE A 49 4.28 42.48 19.60
C ILE A 49 3.72 43.82 20.10
N GLY A 50 4.41 44.93 19.81
CA GLY A 50 3.92 46.28 20.13
C GLY A 50 2.51 46.57 19.57
N VAL A 51 1.71 47.34 20.32
CA VAL A 51 0.29 47.58 19.99
C VAL A 51 0.08 48.14 18.59
N GLU A 52 0.82 49.19 18.21
CA GLU A 52 0.71 49.81 16.89
C GLU A 52 1.15 48.87 15.78
N GLN A 53 2.23 48.12 16.01
CA GLN A 53 2.74 47.14 15.06
C GLN A 53 1.72 46.02 14.81
N LEU A 54 1.10 45.47 15.86
CA LEU A 54 0.09 44.43 15.70
C LEU A 54 -1.15 44.96 14.95
N HIS A 55 -1.58 46.19 15.20
CA HIS A 55 -2.72 46.77 14.48
C HIS A 55 -2.45 46.91 12.98
N LEU A 56 -1.23 47.33 12.60
CA LEU A 56 -0.82 47.44 11.20
C LEU A 56 -0.77 46.06 10.54
N GLU A 57 -0.11 45.09 11.17
CA GLU A 57 0.02 43.74 10.63
C GLU A 57 -1.33 43.03 10.48
N VAL A 58 -2.21 43.14 11.47
CA VAL A 58 -3.58 42.58 11.39
C VAL A 58 -4.37 43.26 10.28
N SER A 59 -4.27 44.59 10.13
CA SER A 59 -4.95 45.31 9.05
C SER A 59 -4.48 44.84 7.67
N ASP A 60 -3.18 44.63 7.50
CA ASP A 60 -2.60 44.17 6.25
C ASP A 60 -3.00 42.72 5.94
N LEU A 61 -2.91 41.81 6.92
CA LEU A 61 -3.34 40.42 6.78
C LEU A 61 -4.83 40.32 6.38
N LEU A 62 -5.70 41.13 6.98
CA LEU A 62 -7.11 41.17 6.61
C LEU A 62 -7.33 41.69 5.19
N ALA A 63 -6.55 42.70 4.76
CA ALA A 63 -6.63 43.21 3.39
C ALA A 63 -6.18 42.16 2.37
N GLN A 64 -5.11 41.42 2.66
CA GLN A 64 -4.63 40.31 1.82
C GLN A 64 -5.68 39.19 1.71
N LEU A 65 -6.31 38.80 2.82
CA LEU A 65 -7.35 37.77 2.82
C LEU A 65 -8.60 38.18 2.03
N LYS A 66 -8.97 39.47 2.08
CA LYS A 66 -10.04 40.04 1.24
C LYS A 66 -9.68 40.01 -0.25
N ALA A 67 -8.45 40.39 -0.59
CA ALA A 67 -7.96 40.35 -1.97
C ALA A 67 -7.94 38.91 -2.54
N ALA A 68 -7.70 37.91 -1.69
CA ALA A 68 -7.74 36.49 -2.05
C ALA A 68 -9.18 35.92 -2.17
N GLY A 69 -10.22 36.73 -1.94
CA GLY A 69 -11.62 36.29 -2.05
C GLY A 69 -12.09 35.39 -0.90
N THR A 70 -11.44 35.46 0.26
CA THR A 70 -11.83 34.67 1.44
C THR A 70 -13.22 35.12 1.94
N PRO A 71 -14.18 34.20 2.15
CA PRO A 71 -15.49 34.55 2.69
C PRO A 71 -15.39 34.96 4.17
N ASP A 72 -16.37 35.75 4.65
CA ASP A 72 -16.57 36.12 6.06
C ASP A 72 -15.41 36.88 6.75
N VAL A 73 -14.58 37.61 6.00
CA VAL A 73 -13.54 38.48 6.59
C VAL A 73 -14.18 39.75 7.20
N PRO A 74 -13.96 40.07 8.49
CA PRO A 74 -14.53 41.24 9.14
C PRO A 74 -14.12 42.58 8.49
N ASP A 75 -15.03 43.55 8.51
CA ASP A 75 -14.77 44.95 8.15
C ASP A 75 -14.35 45.83 9.34
N ASP A 76 -14.35 45.27 10.55
CA ASP A 76 -13.95 45.99 11.75
C ASP A 76 -12.48 46.43 11.69
N PRO A 77 -12.13 47.64 12.19
CA PRO A 77 -10.74 48.06 12.32
C PRO A 77 -9.92 47.09 13.18
N ALA A 78 -8.64 46.89 12.82
CA ALA A 78 -7.74 45.99 13.54
C ALA A 78 -7.69 46.24 15.07
N ARG A 79 -7.73 47.51 15.49
CA ARG A 79 -7.81 47.88 16.92
C ARG A 79 -9.05 47.32 17.63
N VAL A 80 -10.20 47.32 16.95
CA VAL A 80 -11.46 46.79 17.50
C VAL A 80 -11.41 45.27 17.61
N LEU A 81 -10.78 44.60 16.63
CA LEU A 81 -10.53 43.17 16.65
C LEU A 81 -9.57 42.78 17.78
N CYS A 82 -8.42 43.45 17.93
CA CYS A 82 -7.48 43.16 19.02
C CYS A 82 -8.10 43.39 20.39
N ALA A 83 -8.86 44.47 20.60
CA ALA A 83 -9.58 44.71 21.86
C ALA A 83 -10.64 43.64 22.15
N ARG A 84 -11.28 43.09 21.11
CA ARG A 84 -12.21 41.96 21.24
C ARG A 84 -11.47 40.67 21.60
N TRP A 85 -10.33 40.38 20.99
CA TRP A 85 -9.50 39.21 21.32
C TRP A 85 -8.92 39.27 22.73
N VAL A 86 -8.70 40.47 23.28
CA VAL A 86 -8.36 40.65 24.71
C VAL A 86 -9.55 40.28 25.60
N ARG A 87 -10.76 40.78 25.30
CA ARG A 87 -11.98 40.43 26.06
C ARG A 87 -12.29 38.93 26.02
N GLU A 88 -11.98 38.29 24.91
CA GLU A 88 -12.15 36.86 24.68
C GLU A 88 -11.02 36.01 25.30
N ARG A 89 -10.05 36.65 25.96
CA ARG A 89 -8.90 36.03 26.64
C ARG A 89 -7.99 35.25 25.71
N TRP A 90 -7.83 35.71 24.47
CA TRP A 90 -6.89 35.14 23.51
C TRP A 90 -5.61 35.96 23.44
N LEU A 91 -5.74 37.28 23.55
CA LEU A 91 -4.63 38.20 23.77
C LEU A 91 -4.65 38.75 25.20
N ILE A 92 -3.47 39.09 25.69
CA ILE A 92 -3.29 39.95 26.85
C ILE A 92 -2.52 41.20 26.41
N LYS A 93 -2.84 42.34 27.03
CA LYS A 93 -2.13 43.59 26.82
C LYS A 93 -1.24 43.85 28.03
N ASN A 94 0.06 43.89 27.84
CA ASN A 94 1.08 44.11 28.87
C ASN A 94 1.91 45.35 28.54
N VAL A 95 2.64 45.86 29.52
CA VAL A 95 3.65 46.91 29.33
C VAL A 95 5.02 46.27 29.53
N ASN A 96 5.94 46.49 28.60
CA ASN A 96 7.29 45.93 28.67
C ASN A 96 8.23 46.80 29.55
N ASP A 97 9.47 46.35 29.77
CA ASP A 97 10.46 47.07 30.58
C ASP A 97 10.87 48.44 30.00
N ALA A 98 10.51 48.71 28.74
CA ALA A 98 10.74 49.98 28.04
C ALA A 98 9.52 50.94 28.11
N ASP A 99 8.50 50.62 28.93
CA ASP A 99 7.25 51.37 29.09
C ASP A 99 6.38 51.44 27.82
N GLU A 100 6.58 50.49 26.90
CA GLU A 100 5.80 50.34 25.67
C GLU A 100 4.70 49.28 25.85
N GLU A 101 3.50 49.57 25.34
CA GLU A 101 2.39 48.63 25.37
C GLU A 101 2.53 47.56 24.28
N GLU A 102 2.43 46.28 24.69
CA GLU A 102 2.52 45.12 23.81
C GLU A 102 1.31 44.20 23.98
N TYR A 103 0.96 43.50 22.89
CA TYR A 103 0.07 42.35 22.94
C TYR A 103 0.88 41.06 22.99
N GLN A 104 0.41 40.12 23.80
CA GLN A 104 0.96 38.78 23.93
C GLN A 104 -0.15 37.73 23.78
N LEU A 105 0.16 36.60 23.16
CA LEU A 105 -0.75 35.46 23.13
C LEU A 105 -0.88 34.85 24.53
N THR A 106 -2.12 34.58 24.92
CA THR A 106 -2.38 33.81 26.14
C THR A 106 -2.01 32.33 25.94
N SER A 107 -1.82 31.60 27.04
CA SER A 107 -1.63 30.14 27.00
C SER A 107 -2.77 29.40 26.29
N HIS A 108 -4.01 29.90 26.42
CA HIS A 108 -5.18 29.34 25.73
C HIS A 108 -5.14 29.53 24.21
N ALA A 109 -4.71 30.72 23.75
CA ALA A 109 -4.55 30.96 22.31
C ALA A 109 -3.40 30.13 21.75
N GLN A 110 -2.28 30.04 22.47
CA GLN A 110 -1.14 29.21 22.08
C GLN A 110 -1.53 27.72 21.99
N GLU A 111 -2.26 27.20 22.98
CA GLU A 111 -2.78 25.83 22.98
C GLU A 111 -3.71 25.57 21.78
N ALA A 112 -4.54 26.55 21.41
CA ALA A 112 -5.41 26.45 20.25
C ALA A 112 -4.63 26.46 18.92
N LEU A 113 -3.59 27.31 18.80
CA LEU A 113 -2.69 27.32 17.66
C LEU A 113 -1.94 25.99 17.53
N ASP A 114 -1.42 25.46 18.64
CA ASP A 114 -0.74 24.16 18.66
C ASP A 114 -1.69 23.01 18.33
N PHE A 115 -2.94 23.07 18.78
CA PHE A 115 -3.98 22.12 18.40
C PHE A 115 -4.24 22.15 16.89
N VAL A 116 -4.42 23.34 16.29
CA VAL A 116 -4.66 23.46 14.85
C VAL A 116 -3.43 23.07 14.04
N ALA A 117 -2.22 23.41 14.48
CA ALA A 117 -0.98 22.98 13.83
C ALA A 117 -0.81 21.44 13.86
N ARG A 118 -1.20 20.79 14.96
CA ARG A 118 -1.24 19.32 15.07
C ARG A 118 -2.35 18.69 14.23
N ALA A 119 -3.49 19.34 14.10
CA ALA A 119 -4.60 18.88 13.28
C ALA A 119 -4.33 19.07 11.77
N GLY A 120 -3.65 20.15 11.39
CA GLY A 120 -3.30 20.50 10.01
C GLY A 120 -1.99 19.89 9.50
N GLY A 121 -1.39 18.94 10.22
CA GLY A 121 -0.24 18.17 9.74
C GLY A 121 1.13 18.87 9.80
N ALA A 122 1.22 20.12 10.26
CA ALA A 122 2.47 20.90 10.28
C ALA A 122 3.55 20.35 11.25
N ARG A 123 3.17 19.41 12.13
CA ARG A 123 4.10 18.60 12.94
C ARG A 123 3.73 17.12 12.86
N SER A 124 3.55 16.61 11.65
CA SER A 124 3.53 15.16 11.42
C SER A 124 4.92 14.61 11.75
N LEU A 125 5.15 14.31 13.03
CA LEU A 125 6.28 13.50 13.45
C LEU A 125 5.97 12.08 12.97
N VAL A 126 6.39 11.83 11.73
CA VAL A 126 6.76 10.56 11.10
C VAL A 126 6.80 9.42 12.15
N SER A 127 5.85 8.48 12.04
CA SER A 127 5.70 7.26 12.84
C SER A 127 7.04 6.65 13.29
N GLU A 128 8.04 6.58 12.41
CA GLU A 128 9.40 6.11 12.72
C GLU A 128 10.11 6.93 13.82
N SER A 129 10.20 8.26 13.67
CA SER A 129 10.89 9.12 14.64
C SER A 129 10.24 9.05 16.01
N ARG A 130 8.93 8.83 16.05
CA ARG A 130 8.14 8.72 17.27
C ARG A 130 8.31 7.37 17.95
N ILE A 131 8.35 6.30 17.18
CA ILE A 131 8.66 4.96 17.70
C ILE A 131 10.08 4.94 18.25
N ARG A 132 11.04 5.54 17.53
CA ARG A 132 12.41 5.71 18.03
C ARG A 132 12.45 6.51 19.33
N ALA A 133 11.75 7.64 19.41
CA ALA A 133 11.65 8.43 20.64
C ALA A 133 10.99 7.65 21.79
N LEU A 134 9.96 6.84 21.52
CA LEU A 134 9.33 5.99 22.53
C LEU A 134 10.30 4.90 23.02
N LEU A 135 11.03 4.26 22.11
CA LEU A 135 12.05 3.25 22.44
C LEU A 135 13.19 3.86 23.26
N ASP A 136 13.70 5.03 22.85
CA ASP A 136 14.76 5.77 23.56
C ASP A 136 14.29 6.24 24.94
N ALA A 137 13.02 6.68 25.05
CA ALA A 137 12.43 7.07 26.32
C ALA A 137 12.22 5.86 27.26
N VAL A 138 11.83 4.69 26.72
CA VAL A 138 11.71 3.46 27.51
C VAL A 138 13.09 2.97 27.97
N ASP A 139 14.10 3.00 27.10
CA ASP A 139 15.48 2.62 27.46
C ASP A 139 16.06 3.57 28.52
N HIS A 140 15.87 4.90 28.38
CA HIS A 140 16.25 5.86 29.43
C HIS A 140 15.48 5.64 30.73
N PHE A 141 14.17 5.40 30.65
CA PHE A 141 13.35 5.16 31.84
C PHE A 141 13.75 3.84 32.53
N ALA A 142 14.12 2.82 31.77
CA ALA A 142 14.63 1.57 32.30
C ALA A 142 16.04 1.70 32.89
N GLN A 143 16.91 2.53 32.30
CA GLN A 143 18.21 2.87 32.88
C GLN A 143 18.06 3.61 34.21
N ASP A 144 17.10 4.52 34.31
CA ASP A 144 16.76 5.22 35.55
C ASP A 144 16.11 4.27 36.58
N ALA A 145 15.44 3.20 36.12
CA ALA A 145 14.72 2.24 36.96
C ALA A 145 15.50 0.98 37.37
N ASN A 146 16.61 0.63 36.71
CA ASN A 146 17.29 -0.66 36.88
C ASN A 146 18.67 -0.58 37.57
N PRO A 147 18.79 -1.11 38.81
CA PRO A 147 20.06 -1.38 39.47
C PRO A 147 20.39 -2.89 39.48
N ASP A 148 20.99 -3.46 38.41
CA ASP A 148 21.58 -4.81 38.41
C ASP A 148 22.95 -4.86 37.68
N ARG A 149 23.82 -5.83 38.01
CA ARG A 149 25.27 -5.62 38.16
C ARG A 149 26.18 -6.10 37.01
N GLU A 150 25.93 -7.21 36.30
CA GLU A 150 26.90 -7.75 35.31
C GLU A 150 26.72 -7.21 33.89
N ALA A 151 25.49 -7.03 33.40
CA ALA A 151 25.23 -6.35 32.12
C ALA A 151 25.51 -4.83 32.21
N ARG A 152 25.38 -4.28 33.42
CA ARG A 152 25.79 -2.92 33.77
C ARG A 152 27.30 -2.77 33.65
N ILE A 153 28.16 -3.76 33.94
CA ILE A 153 29.63 -3.62 33.86
C ILE A 153 30.15 -3.29 32.45
N ALA A 154 29.69 -3.96 31.39
CA ALA A 154 30.18 -3.71 30.03
C ALA A 154 29.70 -2.36 29.44
N SER A 155 28.47 -1.97 29.75
CA SER A 155 27.93 -0.65 29.42
C SER A 155 28.51 0.45 30.33
N LEU A 156 28.81 0.10 31.59
CA LEU A 156 29.53 0.92 32.55
C LEU A 156 30.94 1.18 32.07
N ASP A 157 31.67 0.29 31.40
CA ASP A 157 33.06 0.57 30.98
C ASP A 157 33.14 1.70 29.94
N GLU A 158 32.18 1.75 29.01
CA GLU A 158 32.10 2.81 28.00
C GLU A 158 31.50 4.11 28.57
N GLN A 159 30.55 3.99 29.50
CA GLN A 159 30.06 5.11 30.29
C GLN A 159 31.08 5.60 31.32
N ILE A 160 31.99 4.76 31.83
CA ILE A 160 33.08 5.07 32.77
C ILE A 160 34.03 6.03 32.12
N ALA A 161 34.33 5.88 30.82
CA ALA A 161 35.16 6.85 30.11
C ALA A 161 34.53 8.26 30.11
N ARG A 162 33.23 8.38 29.86
CA ARG A 162 32.50 9.67 29.92
C ARG A 162 32.32 10.18 31.35
N LEU A 163 31.95 9.31 32.27
CA LEU A 163 31.68 9.63 33.68
C LEU A 163 32.97 9.83 34.48
N THR A 164 34.13 9.41 34.01
CA THR A 164 35.46 9.74 34.58
C THR A 164 35.72 11.24 34.48
N ALA A 165 35.30 11.88 33.38
CA ALA A 165 35.37 13.33 33.22
C ALA A 165 34.38 14.05 34.15
N GLU A 166 33.17 13.50 34.33
CA GLU A 166 32.18 14.00 35.28
C GLU A 166 32.62 13.75 36.74
N ARG A 167 33.27 12.61 37.03
CA ARG A 167 33.89 12.25 38.30
C ARG A 167 34.99 13.23 38.67
N ASP A 168 35.80 13.73 37.73
CA ASP A 168 36.82 14.75 38.06
C ASP A 168 36.19 16.12 38.38
N ARG A 169 34.95 16.34 37.95
CA ARG A 169 34.10 17.44 38.42
C ARG A 169 33.58 17.18 39.84
N LEU A 170 33.09 15.98 40.11
CA LEU A 170 32.52 15.57 41.41
C LEU A 170 33.59 15.31 42.49
N ALA A 171 34.81 14.87 42.12
CA ALA A 171 35.95 14.64 43.01
C ALA A 171 36.55 15.94 43.56
N ARG A 172 36.20 17.07 42.94
CA ARG A 172 36.41 18.42 43.51
C ARG A 172 35.32 18.80 44.52
N GLY A 173 34.46 17.85 44.90
CA GLY A 173 33.43 17.98 45.94
C GLY A 173 32.01 18.23 45.43
N GLY A 174 31.67 17.81 44.22
CA GLY A 174 30.29 17.89 43.70
C GLY A 174 29.44 16.72 44.18
N GLU A 175 28.20 16.99 44.62
CA GLU A 175 27.26 15.97 45.13
C GLU A 175 26.65 15.12 44.01
N ILE A 176 26.31 13.86 44.34
CA ILE A 176 25.58 12.92 43.47
C ILE A 176 24.12 12.92 43.92
N GLU A 177 23.26 13.51 43.11
CA GLU A 177 21.84 13.66 43.39
C GLU A 177 21.08 12.38 42.97
N PRO A 178 20.37 11.67 43.87
CA PRO A 178 19.42 10.65 43.45
C PRO A 178 18.35 11.29 42.54
N VAL A 179 17.92 10.57 41.50
CA VAL A 179 16.84 11.03 40.63
C VAL A 179 15.60 11.27 41.51
N PRO A 180 15.10 12.52 41.61
CA PRO A 180 13.95 12.81 42.45
C PRO A 180 12.72 12.06 41.95
N ASP A 181 11.82 11.64 42.84
CA ASP A 181 10.53 11.05 42.47
C ASP A 181 9.77 11.90 41.43
N ALA A 182 9.89 13.22 41.51
CA ALA A 182 9.32 14.16 40.55
C ALA A 182 9.82 13.93 39.11
N ARG A 183 11.11 13.57 38.95
CA ARG A 183 11.71 13.27 37.66
C ARG A 183 11.22 11.93 37.11
N MET A 184 10.96 10.94 37.98
CA MET A 184 10.33 9.67 37.58
C MET A 184 8.86 9.87 37.17
N GLU A 185 8.14 10.76 37.87
CA GLU A 185 6.77 11.16 37.51
C GLU A 185 6.73 11.91 36.16
N GLU A 186 7.66 12.84 35.93
CA GLU A 186 7.84 13.52 34.63
C GLU A 186 8.11 12.54 33.49
N GLN A 187 9.00 11.57 33.68
CA GLN A 187 9.30 10.55 32.67
C GLN A 187 8.11 9.64 32.38
N HIS A 188 7.37 9.25 33.43
CA HIS A 188 6.13 8.49 33.28
C HIS A 188 5.08 9.27 32.49
N ASP A 189 4.89 10.56 32.79
CA ASP A 189 3.90 11.39 32.10
C ASP A 189 4.31 11.66 30.64
N HIS A 190 5.61 11.83 30.38
CA HIS A 190 6.15 11.92 29.03
C HIS A 190 5.91 10.64 28.23
N LEU A 191 6.18 9.47 28.82
CA LEU A 191 5.91 8.17 28.20
C LEU A 191 4.41 8.00 27.89
N LEU A 192 3.53 8.33 28.84
CA LEU A 192 2.08 8.24 28.62
C LEU A 192 1.59 9.18 27.51
N LEU A 193 2.19 10.36 27.38
CA LEU A 193 1.88 11.28 26.28
C LEU A 193 2.23 10.62 24.93
N LEU A 194 3.46 10.10 24.79
CA LEU A 194 3.90 9.41 23.58
C LEU A 194 3.01 8.21 23.24
N MET A 195 2.63 7.43 24.25
CA MET A 195 1.73 6.28 24.10
C MET A 195 0.33 6.65 23.59
N ARG A 196 -0.22 7.80 24.02
CA ARG A 196 -1.58 8.21 23.65
C ARG A 196 -1.66 8.74 22.23
N GLU A 197 -0.58 9.32 21.74
CA GLU A 197 -0.55 9.88 20.40
C GLU A 197 -0.27 8.82 19.32
N LEU A 198 0.50 7.78 19.65
CA LEU A 198 0.91 6.73 18.70
C LEU A 198 -0.28 6.07 17.92
N PRO A 199 -1.39 5.63 18.54
CA PRO A 199 -2.51 5.05 17.80
C PRO A 199 -3.19 6.06 16.87
N THR A 200 -3.17 7.34 17.24
CA THR A 200 -3.74 8.41 16.41
C THR A 200 -2.92 8.60 15.14
N ASP A 201 -1.60 8.50 15.23
CA ASP A 201 -0.72 8.61 14.07
C ASP A 201 -0.87 7.41 13.13
N PHE A 202 -0.98 6.20 13.66
CA PHE A 202 -1.29 5.03 12.83
C PHE A 202 -2.68 5.13 12.17
N THR A 203 -3.67 5.69 12.87
CA THR A 203 -5.00 5.95 12.28
C THR A 203 -4.90 6.94 11.13
N ARG A 204 -4.10 8.00 11.25
CA ARG A 204 -3.84 8.97 10.17
C ARG A 204 -3.16 8.33 8.95
N VAL A 205 -2.22 7.41 9.17
CA VAL A 205 -1.59 6.63 8.08
C VAL A 205 -2.65 5.73 7.41
N ALA A 206 -3.51 5.07 8.17
CA ALA A 206 -4.60 4.28 7.61
C ALA A 206 -5.59 5.13 6.78
N GLU A 207 -5.91 6.33 7.26
CA GLU A 207 -6.73 7.30 6.54
C GLU A 207 -6.06 7.81 5.25
N SER A 208 -4.74 8.06 5.27
CA SER A 208 -4.01 8.49 4.07
C SER A 208 -3.97 7.39 3.00
N ILE A 209 -3.80 6.13 3.39
CA ILE A 209 -3.89 4.96 2.49
C ILE A 209 -5.28 4.91 1.85
N LYS A 210 -6.34 5.14 2.64
CA LYS A 210 -7.72 5.12 2.15
C LYS A 210 -8.01 6.28 1.19
N GLU A 211 -7.49 7.46 1.47
CA GLU A 211 -7.64 8.62 0.60
C GLU A 211 -6.90 8.43 -0.72
N LEU A 212 -5.69 7.88 -0.68
CA LEU A 212 -4.93 7.55 -1.89
C LEU A 212 -5.62 6.47 -2.72
N GLN A 213 -6.17 5.44 -2.09
CA GLN A 213 -7.02 4.44 -2.75
C GLN A 213 -8.21 5.10 -3.47
N ARG A 214 -8.87 6.08 -2.82
CA ARG A 214 -10.02 6.80 -3.40
C ARG A 214 -9.60 7.60 -4.63
N THR A 215 -8.48 8.30 -4.55
CA THR A 215 -7.89 9.06 -5.67
C THR A 215 -7.57 8.14 -6.85
N ILE A 216 -6.92 7.00 -6.60
CA ILE A 216 -6.59 6.02 -7.66
C ILE A 216 -7.86 5.48 -8.33
N ILE A 217 -8.89 5.12 -7.56
CA ILE A 217 -10.15 4.63 -8.12
C ILE A 217 -10.84 5.72 -8.96
N GLN A 218 -10.77 6.98 -8.53
CA GLN A 218 -11.32 8.10 -9.28
C GLN A 218 -10.58 8.28 -10.60
N GLN A 219 -9.24 8.31 -10.57
CA GLN A 219 -8.45 8.45 -11.78
C GLN A 219 -8.66 7.27 -12.74
N LEU A 220 -8.76 6.04 -12.24
CA LEU A 220 -9.09 4.86 -13.06
C LEU A 220 -10.46 4.98 -13.75
N ARG A 221 -11.42 5.72 -13.18
CA ARG A 221 -12.72 5.99 -13.81
C ARG A 221 -12.65 7.10 -14.86
N GLU A 222 -11.78 8.08 -14.64
CA GLU A 222 -11.64 9.25 -15.51
C GLU A 222 -10.69 9.00 -16.70
N ASP A 223 -9.83 7.97 -16.62
CA ASP A 223 -8.80 7.69 -17.62
C ASP A 223 -9.33 6.83 -18.80
N ASP A 224 -9.02 7.29 -20.00
CA ASP A 224 -9.45 6.72 -21.29
C ASP A 224 -8.44 5.71 -21.87
N ARG A 225 -7.27 5.56 -21.25
CA ARG A 225 -6.18 4.69 -21.73
C ARG A 225 -6.49 3.19 -21.56
N PRO A 226 -5.78 2.29 -22.28
CA PRO A 226 -5.97 0.85 -22.14
C PRO A 226 -5.69 0.38 -20.70
N THR A 227 -6.52 -0.53 -20.18
CA THR A 227 -6.42 -1.07 -18.81
C THR A 227 -5.02 -1.57 -18.45
N GLY A 228 -4.23 -2.05 -19.43
CA GLY A 228 -2.87 -2.57 -19.20
C GLY A 228 -1.83 -1.50 -18.84
N GLU A 229 -1.81 -0.35 -19.52
CA GLU A 229 -0.86 0.75 -19.23
C GLU A 229 -1.19 1.43 -17.90
N ILE A 230 -2.48 1.64 -17.67
CA ILE A 230 -3.05 2.10 -16.40
C ILE A 230 -2.65 1.14 -15.27
N LEU A 231 -2.81 -0.16 -15.48
CA LEU A 231 -2.51 -1.17 -14.47
C LEU A 231 -1.03 -1.15 -14.06
N GLU A 232 -0.12 -0.99 -15.02
CA GLU A 232 1.32 -0.91 -14.73
C GLU A 232 1.67 0.35 -13.94
N GLU A 233 1.12 1.51 -14.32
CA GLU A 233 1.28 2.78 -13.60
C GLU A 233 0.71 2.71 -12.17
N TYR A 234 -0.47 2.10 -12.00
CA TYR A 234 -1.12 1.96 -10.69
C TYR A 234 -0.55 0.85 -9.81
N LEU A 235 -0.06 -0.25 -10.37
CA LEU A 235 0.69 -1.26 -9.61
C LEU A 235 2.01 -0.67 -9.13
N THR A 236 2.72 0.07 -9.98
CA THR A 236 3.93 0.79 -9.60
C THR A 236 3.62 1.85 -8.52
N ALA A 237 2.51 2.59 -8.65
CA ALA A 237 2.08 3.54 -7.62
C ALA A 237 1.62 2.86 -6.32
N SER A 238 1.09 1.64 -6.39
CA SER A 238 0.67 0.82 -5.24
C SER A 238 1.86 0.18 -4.52
N GLU A 239 2.87 -0.30 -5.26
CA GLU A 239 4.13 -0.80 -4.70
C GLU A 239 4.91 0.34 -4.05
N ASN A 240 4.96 1.49 -4.72
CA ASN A 240 5.60 2.70 -4.21
C ASN A 240 4.67 3.53 -3.30
N LEU A 241 3.47 3.06 -2.95
CA LEU A 241 2.49 3.80 -2.15
C LEU A 241 3.06 4.20 -0.78
N MET A 242 3.76 3.23 -0.18
CA MET A 242 4.47 3.39 1.07
C MET A 242 5.74 4.24 0.89
N GLU A 243 6.40 4.15 -0.26
CA GLU A 243 7.65 4.88 -0.53
C GLU A 243 7.42 6.33 -0.96
N ASN A 244 6.27 6.65 -1.55
CA ASN A 244 5.99 7.95 -2.14
C ASN A 244 5.40 8.95 -1.13
N THR A 245 4.69 8.47 -0.10
CA THR A 245 4.13 9.32 0.95
C THR A 245 5.11 9.46 2.12
N PRO A 246 5.31 10.67 2.69
CA PRO A 246 6.12 10.84 3.89
C PRO A 246 5.58 10.02 5.07
N GLU A 247 4.27 9.83 5.15
CA GLU A 247 3.58 8.98 6.14
C GLU A 247 3.82 7.48 5.93
N GLY A 248 3.87 7.01 4.67
CA GLY A 248 4.18 5.63 4.33
C GLY A 248 5.63 5.26 4.60
N ARG A 249 6.59 6.15 4.27
CA ARG A 249 8.02 5.93 4.54
C ARG A 249 8.28 5.85 6.03
N ALA A 250 7.62 6.73 6.78
CA ALA A 250 7.61 6.71 8.23
C ALA A 250 7.09 5.40 8.81
N PHE A 251 6.06 4.84 8.19
CA PHE A 251 5.46 3.59 8.63
C PHE A 251 6.35 2.39 8.29
N LEU A 252 7.00 2.37 7.12
CA LEU A 252 7.95 1.32 6.76
C LEU A 252 9.18 1.30 7.68
N GLY A 253 9.78 2.46 7.95
CA GLY A 253 10.90 2.55 8.89
C GLY A 253 10.52 2.12 10.31
N ALA A 254 9.29 2.43 10.72
CA ALA A 254 8.71 1.92 11.97
C ALA A 254 8.52 0.38 11.96
N LEU A 255 8.05 -0.18 10.85
CA LEU A 255 7.84 -1.62 10.70
C LEU A 255 9.17 -2.38 10.71
N GLU A 256 10.21 -1.81 10.10
CA GLU A 256 11.58 -2.36 10.10
C GLU A 256 12.18 -2.36 11.51
N LEU A 257 12.05 -1.24 12.25
CA LEU A 257 12.47 -1.14 13.65
C LEU A 257 11.74 -2.14 14.56
N LEU A 258 10.45 -2.35 14.34
CA LEU A 258 9.62 -3.26 15.15
C LEU A 258 9.71 -4.72 14.68
N GLY A 259 10.24 -4.97 13.49
CA GLY A 259 10.55 -6.29 12.97
C GLY A 259 11.80 -6.90 13.60
N ASP A 260 12.63 -6.12 14.30
CA ASP A 260 13.80 -6.61 15.03
C ASP A 260 13.38 -7.33 16.33
N PRO A 261 13.53 -8.67 16.41
CA PRO A 261 13.16 -9.42 17.60
C PRO A 261 14.02 -9.08 18.82
N GLY A 262 15.27 -8.63 18.63
CA GLY A 262 16.15 -8.20 19.71
C GLY A 262 15.68 -6.90 20.34
N LEU A 263 15.20 -5.97 19.51
CA LEU A 263 14.69 -4.68 19.95
C LEU A 263 13.39 -4.83 20.76
N LEU A 264 12.47 -5.68 20.30
CA LEU A 264 11.24 -6.00 21.05
C LEU A 264 11.51 -6.72 22.37
N ALA A 265 12.48 -7.64 22.40
CA ALA A 265 12.87 -8.34 23.63
C ALA A 265 13.48 -7.36 24.65
N ARG A 266 14.25 -6.39 24.18
CA ARG A 266 14.81 -5.32 25.02
C ARG A 266 13.73 -4.40 25.57
N LEU A 267 12.78 -3.97 24.73
CA LEU A 267 11.60 -3.21 25.17
C LEU A 267 10.83 -3.94 26.30
N ASP A 268 10.60 -5.24 26.16
CA ASP A 268 9.92 -6.05 27.18
C ASP A 268 10.73 -6.11 28.49
N ALA A 269 12.06 -6.23 28.40
CA ALA A 269 12.95 -6.23 29.56
C ALA A 269 13.00 -4.87 30.27
N ASP A 270 13.04 -3.78 29.50
CA ASP A 270 13.07 -2.40 29.99
C ASP A 270 11.78 -2.05 30.72
N LEU A 271 10.63 -2.39 30.14
CA LEU A 271 9.33 -2.23 30.80
C LEU A 271 9.20 -3.08 32.07
N ALA A 272 9.78 -4.29 32.07
CA ALA A 272 9.81 -5.13 33.26
C ALA A 272 10.67 -4.51 34.38
N ALA A 273 11.81 -3.90 34.04
CA ALA A 273 12.67 -3.21 35.00
C ALA A 273 11.98 -1.99 35.61
N VAL A 274 11.33 -1.16 34.77
CA VAL A 274 10.49 -0.03 35.21
C VAL A 274 9.41 -0.46 36.20
N LEU A 275 8.74 -1.59 35.93
CA LEU A 275 7.70 -2.12 36.80
C LEU A 275 8.20 -2.78 38.09
N GLN A 276 9.50 -3.07 38.18
CA GLN A 276 10.16 -3.61 39.38
C GLN A 276 10.67 -2.51 40.33
N HIS A 277 10.80 -1.26 39.85
CA HIS A 277 11.26 -0.15 40.67
C HIS A 277 10.24 0.26 41.76
N PRO A 278 10.67 0.69 42.97
CA PRO A 278 9.77 1.13 44.05
C PRO A 278 8.73 2.19 43.66
N PHE A 279 9.05 3.09 42.72
CA PHE A 279 8.10 4.08 42.19
C PHE A 279 6.81 3.42 41.63
N ALA A 280 6.90 2.21 41.08
CA ALA A 280 5.78 1.51 40.48
C ALA A 280 4.69 1.14 41.51
N GLU A 281 5.01 1.12 42.80
CA GLU A 281 4.04 0.92 43.88
C GLU A 281 3.06 2.10 44.01
N ARG A 282 3.52 3.32 43.67
CA ARG A 282 2.70 4.54 43.67
C ARG A 282 1.77 4.64 42.46
N LEU A 283 2.03 3.86 41.40
CA LEU A 283 1.18 3.83 40.21
C LEU A 283 -0.15 3.11 40.48
N THR A 284 -1.23 3.62 39.91
CA THR A 284 -2.54 2.94 39.90
C THR A 284 -2.48 1.63 39.12
N ARG A 285 -3.46 0.74 39.37
CA ARG A 285 -3.60 -0.52 38.61
C ARG A 285 -3.77 -0.28 37.11
N ALA A 286 -4.45 0.81 36.72
CA ALA A 286 -4.63 1.19 35.33
C ALA A 286 -3.29 1.57 34.68
N GLN A 287 -2.48 2.42 35.33
CA GLN A 287 -1.16 2.83 34.83
C GLN A 287 -0.20 1.65 34.68
N ARG A 288 -0.15 0.75 35.66
CA ARG A 288 0.67 -0.48 35.57
C ARG A 288 0.21 -1.42 34.44
N THR A 289 -1.09 -1.44 34.15
CA THR A 289 -1.63 -2.24 33.04
C THR A 289 -1.31 -1.58 31.70
N ALA A 290 -1.37 -0.26 31.62
CA ALA A 290 -0.97 0.50 30.42
C ALA A 290 0.50 0.26 30.07
N LEU A 291 1.42 0.34 31.05
CA LEU A 291 2.85 0.06 30.83
C LEU A 291 3.09 -1.36 30.29
N ARG A 292 2.46 -2.39 30.88
CA ARG A 292 2.54 -3.77 30.37
C ARG A 292 1.91 -3.94 28.98
N GLY A 293 0.94 -3.09 28.65
CA GLY A 293 0.21 -3.11 27.40
C GLY A 293 0.91 -2.42 26.25
N ILE A 294 2.02 -1.70 26.47
CA ILE A 294 2.71 -0.89 25.46
C ILE A 294 3.01 -1.71 24.20
N ARG A 295 3.68 -2.85 24.36
CA ARG A 295 4.02 -3.73 23.23
C ARG A 295 2.77 -4.16 22.47
N HIS A 296 1.76 -4.65 23.17
CA HIS A 296 0.52 -5.10 22.55
C HIS A 296 -0.19 -3.96 21.80
N GLN A 297 -0.17 -2.75 22.36
CA GLN A 297 -0.78 -1.59 21.76
C GLN A 297 -0.05 -1.14 20.48
N ILE A 298 1.29 -1.16 20.47
CA ILE A 298 2.09 -0.90 19.27
C ILE A 298 1.75 -1.92 18.18
N VAL A 299 1.77 -3.22 18.50
CA VAL A 299 1.46 -4.30 17.54
C VAL A 299 0.03 -4.17 17.00
N SER A 300 -0.96 -3.97 17.87
CA SER A 300 -2.36 -3.82 17.44
C SER A 300 -2.57 -2.60 16.54
N SER A 301 -1.82 -1.50 16.77
CA SER A 301 -1.93 -0.30 15.94
C SER A 301 -1.32 -0.51 14.55
N ILE A 302 -0.26 -1.31 14.45
CA ILE A 302 0.30 -1.74 13.16
C ILE A 302 -0.67 -2.65 12.41
N GLU A 303 -1.29 -3.61 13.10
CA GLU A 303 -2.26 -4.53 12.51
C GLU A 303 -3.43 -3.78 11.84
N VAL A 304 -3.88 -2.66 12.42
CA VAL A 304 -4.89 -1.79 11.82
C VAL A 304 -4.44 -1.23 10.47
N VAL A 305 -3.21 -0.71 10.40
CA VAL A 305 -2.67 -0.15 9.15
C VAL A 305 -2.47 -1.24 8.09
N LEU A 306 -1.91 -2.39 8.47
CA LEU A 306 -1.74 -3.53 7.56
C LEU A 306 -3.09 -4.08 7.06
N ALA A 307 -4.12 -4.09 7.91
CA ALA A 307 -5.46 -4.51 7.54
C ALA A 307 -6.09 -3.54 6.51
N GLU A 308 -5.91 -2.24 6.69
CA GLU A 308 -6.37 -1.22 5.74
C GLU A 308 -5.58 -1.27 4.43
N GLN A 309 -4.27 -1.49 4.48
CA GLN A 309 -3.46 -1.72 3.28
C GLN A 309 -3.98 -2.94 2.49
N ALA A 310 -4.15 -4.09 3.16
CA ALA A 310 -4.64 -5.30 2.52
C ALA A 310 -6.06 -5.12 1.95
N ARG A 311 -6.89 -4.29 2.59
CA ARG A 311 -8.24 -3.92 2.10
C ARG A 311 -8.15 -3.03 0.87
N ALA A 312 -7.27 -2.03 0.88
CA ALA A 312 -7.04 -1.13 -0.24
C ALA A 312 -6.57 -1.91 -1.48
N SER A 313 -5.55 -2.75 -1.33
CA SER A 313 -5.05 -3.61 -2.42
C SER A 313 -6.15 -4.50 -2.99
N ARG A 314 -6.91 -5.21 -2.14
CA ARG A 314 -8.04 -6.06 -2.58
C ARG A 314 -9.09 -5.27 -3.35
N THR A 315 -9.43 -4.08 -2.88
CA THR A 315 -10.44 -3.23 -3.52
C THR A 315 -9.96 -2.70 -4.86
N LEU A 316 -8.69 -2.28 -4.95
CA LEU A 316 -8.06 -1.88 -6.20
C LEU A 316 -8.04 -3.04 -7.20
N THR A 317 -7.58 -4.22 -6.79
CA THR A 317 -7.59 -5.41 -7.65
C THR A 317 -8.99 -5.78 -8.14
N ALA A 318 -10.00 -5.70 -7.26
CA ALA A 318 -11.39 -5.94 -7.64
C ALA A 318 -11.88 -4.89 -8.65
N GLN A 319 -11.60 -3.61 -8.40
CA GLN A 319 -11.98 -2.52 -9.29
C GLN A 319 -11.32 -2.68 -10.66
N ILE A 320 -10.02 -2.96 -10.72
CA ILE A 320 -9.25 -3.24 -11.94
C ILE A 320 -9.85 -4.42 -12.71
N ARG A 321 -10.14 -5.54 -12.05
CA ARG A 321 -10.75 -6.71 -12.71
C ARG A 321 -12.15 -6.44 -13.25
N SER A 322 -12.90 -5.58 -12.58
CA SER A 322 -14.25 -5.20 -12.99
C SER A 322 -14.29 -4.01 -13.95
N HIS A 323 -13.16 -3.34 -14.16
CA HIS A 323 -13.09 -2.13 -14.97
C HIS A 323 -13.29 -2.49 -16.44
N ASN A 324 -14.37 -1.96 -17.00
CA ASN A 324 -14.66 -2.06 -18.42
C ASN A 324 -14.93 -0.63 -18.92
N PRO A 325 -13.92 0.02 -19.53
CA PRO A 325 -14.01 1.43 -19.90
C PRO A 325 -15.13 1.70 -20.93
N LEU A 326 -15.50 0.70 -21.73
CA LEU A 326 -16.63 0.80 -22.65
C LEU A 326 -17.97 0.81 -21.91
N ARG A 327 -18.13 -0.05 -20.90
CA ARG A 327 -19.35 -0.12 -20.08
C ARG A 327 -19.52 1.11 -19.18
N ASP A 328 -18.41 1.62 -18.64
CA ASP A 328 -18.42 2.85 -17.84
C ASP A 328 -18.78 4.07 -18.71
N ARG A 329 -18.28 4.14 -19.96
CA ARG A 329 -18.70 5.14 -20.96
C ARG A 329 -20.20 5.07 -21.28
N GLU A 330 -20.73 3.87 -21.50
CA GLU A 330 -22.15 3.68 -21.77
C GLU A 330 -23.02 4.14 -20.60
N LEU A 331 -22.59 3.86 -19.37
CA LEU A 331 -23.28 4.31 -18.16
C LEU A 331 -23.24 5.83 -18.02
N ASP A 332 -22.07 6.44 -18.19
CA ASP A 332 -21.91 7.90 -18.12
C ASP A 332 -22.70 8.63 -19.21
N HIS A 333 -22.74 8.07 -20.42
CA HIS A 333 -23.56 8.60 -21.50
C HIS A 333 -25.05 8.48 -21.16
N ALA A 334 -25.49 7.31 -20.67
CA ALA A 334 -26.86 7.12 -20.23
C ALA A 334 -27.27 8.06 -19.08
N ILE A 335 -26.37 8.33 -18.11
CA ILE A 335 -26.61 9.29 -17.03
C ILE A 335 -26.73 10.71 -17.60
N ARG A 336 -25.83 11.12 -18.49
CA ARG A 336 -25.88 12.45 -19.13
C ARG A 336 -27.14 12.62 -19.98
N ASP A 337 -27.57 11.58 -20.68
CA ASP A 337 -28.81 11.59 -21.45
C ASP A 337 -30.03 11.72 -20.54
N VAL A 338 -30.05 11.00 -19.42
CA VAL A 338 -31.11 11.11 -18.40
C VAL A 338 -31.14 12.50 -17.78
N VAL A 339 -29.98 13.07 -17.41
CA VAL A 339 -29.90 14.42 -16.85
C VAL A 339 -30.35 15.47 -17.86
N SER A 340 -29.94 15.34 -19.13
CA SER A 340 -30.37 16.22 -20.22
C SER A 340 -31.89 16.13 -20.42
N ALA A 341 -32.43 14.92 -20.53
CA ALA A 341 -33.87 14.68 -20.65
C ALA A 341 -34.64 15.22 -19.45
N LEU A 342 -34.13 15.06 -18.22
CA LEU A 342 -34.72 15.63 -17.01
C LEU A 342 -34.71 17.16 -17.04
N SER A 343 -33.59 17.78 -17.42
CA SER A 343 -33.49 19.24 -17.51
C SER A 343 -34.43 19.83 -18.55
N GLU A 344 -34.74 19.08 -19.61
CA GLU A 344 -35.69 19.46 -20.66
C GLU A 344 -37.15 19.24 -20.22
N TRP A 345 -37.36 18.21 -19.40
CA TRP A 345 -38.67 17.82 -18.88
C TRP A 345 -39.12 18.69 -17.71
N PHE A 346 -38.25 18.99 -16.75
CA PHE A 346 -38.55 19.77 -15.53
C PHE A 346 -39.29 21.09 -15.80
N PRO A 347 -38.85 21.96 -16.75
CA PRO A 347 -39.50 23.23 -17.06
C PRO A 347 -40.91 23.08 -17.65
N ARG A 348 -41.22 21.93 -18.27
CA ARG A 348 -42.50 21.65 -18.94
C ARG A 348 -43.50 20.93 -18.04
N THR A 349 -43.11 20.60 -16.81
CA THR A 349 -43.92 19.80 -15.89
C THR A 349 -44.45 20.63 -14.74
N SER A 350 -45.67 20.33 -14.29
CA SER A 350 -46.25 20.93 -13.09
C SER A 350 -46.18 19.93 -11.93
N ARG A 351 -46.30 20.41 -10.68
CA ARG A 351 -46.27 19.59 -9.46
C ARG A 351 -47.30 18.45 -9.42
N GLY A 352 -48.26 18.41 -10.35
CA GLY A 352 -49.29 17.36 -10.46
C GLY A 352 -49.18 16.48 -11.72
N ALA A 353 -48.10 16.57 -12.49
CA ALA A 353 -47.90 15.73 -13.67
C ALA A 353 -47.77 14.25 -13.25
N ARG A 354 -48.69 13.41 -13.75
CA ARG A 354 -48.62 11.95 -13.52
C ARG A 354 -47.53 11.37 -14.41
N VAL A 355 -46.51 10.80 -13.79
CA VAL A 355 -45.49 10.01 -14.47
C VAL A 355 -45.95 8.56 -14.43
N GLU A 356 -46.01 7.90 -15.59
CA GLU A 356 -46.24 6.47 -15.68
C GLU A 356 -45.08 5.76 -14.96
N PRO A 357 -45.30 5.01 -13.88
CA PRO A 357 -44.22 4.32 -13.19
C PRO A 357 -43.64 3.23 -14.11
N LEU A 358 -42.32 3.14 -14.18
CA LEU A 358 -41.63 2.01 -14.81
C LEU A 358 -41.97 0.74 -14.03
N THR A 359 -42.87 -0.08 -14.57
CA THR A 359 -43.32 -1.34 -13.95
C THR A 359 -42.28 -2.46 -14.05
N TRP A 360 -41.29 -2.32 -14.93
CA TRP A 360 -40.10 -3.18 -14.98
C TRP A 360 -38.88 -2.42 -15.48
N LEU A 361 -37.68 -2.94 -15.19
CA LEU A 361 -36.47 -2.64 -15.95
C LEU A 361 -36.37 -3.69 -17.06
N GLY A 362 -36.19 -3.26 -18.32
CA GLY A 362 -36.09 -4.18 -19.45
C GLY A 362 -34.98 -5.21 -19.21
N ARG A 363 -35.32 -6.50 -19.24
CA ARG A 363 -34.30 -7.57 -19.23
C ARG A 363 -33.50 -7.47 -20.52
N ALA A 364 -32.18 -7.37 -20.40
CA ALA A 364 -31.28 -7.43 -21.55
C ALA A 364 -31.59 -8.72 -22.34
N ASN A 365 -32.05 -8.56 -23.57
CA ASN A 365 -32.30 -9.67 -24.47
C ASN A 365 -30.94 -10.07 -25.04
N LEU A 366 -30.18 -10.83 -24.26
CA LEU A 366 -28.92 -11.42 -24.72
C LEU A 366 -29.28 -12.27 -25.94
N GLY A 367 -28.84 -11.85 -27.12
CA GLY A 367 -28.99 -12.64 -28.35
C GLY A 367 -28.23 -13.96 -28.24
N ARG A 368 -28.12 -14.69 -29.35
CA ARG A 368 -27.24 -15.88 -29.39
C ARG A 368 -25.80 -15.45 -29.07
N LEU A 369 -25.33 -15.81 -27.89
CA LEU A 369 -23.91 -15.78 -27.58
C LEU A 369 -23.20 -16.78 -28.53
N ARG A 370 -22.02 -16.42 -29.02
CA ARG A 370 -21.24 -17.32 -29.89
C ARG A 370 -20.69 -18.44 -29.02
N ASP A 371 -21.27 -19.63 -29.15
CA ASP A 371 -20.85 -20.83 -28.41
C ASP A 371 -19.63 -21.53 -29.01
N SER A 372 -19.08 -21.01 -30.12
CA SER A 372 -17.91 -21.57 -30.81
C SER A 372 -16.87 -20.50 -31.13
N LEU A 373 -15.63 -20.73 -30.69
CA LEU A 373 -14.46 -19.99 -31.13
C LEU A 373 -14.26 -20.19 -32.64
N HIS A 374 -13.72 -19.18 -33.33
CA HIS A 374 -13.42 -19.29 -34.76
C HIS A 374 -12.30 -20.31 -34.95
N ASP A 375 -12.50 -21.31 -35.80
CA ASP A 375 -11.43 -22.23 -36.19
C ASP A 375 -10.35 -21.42 -36.92
N LEU A 376 -9.11 -21.46 -36.41
CA LEU A 376 -7.97 -20.74 -36.96
C LEU A 376 -7.42 -21.42 -38.23
N ARG A 377 -7.97 -22.58 -38.60
CA ARG A 377 -7.61 -23.26 -39.84
C ARG A 377 -8.22 -22.52 -41.03
N PRO A 378 -7.43 -22.18 -42.06
CA PRO A 378 -7.97 -21.60 -43.27
C PRO A 378 -8.98 -22.57 -43.90
N GLU A 379 -10.13 -22.06 -44.32
CA GLU A 379 -11.21 -22.87 -44.94
C GLU A 379 -10.77 -23.57 -46.25
N SER A 380 -9.70 -23.06 -46.86
CA SER A 380 -9.12 -23.63 -48.07
C SER A 380 -7.85 -24.41 -47.72
N PRO A 381 -7.75 -25.71 -48.10
CA PRO A 381 -6.48 -26.41 -48.03
C PRO A 381 -5.45 -25.68 -48.91
N PRO A 382 -4.16 -25.71 -48.52
CA PRO A 382 -3.11 -25.14 -49.35
C PRO A 382 -3.14 -25.77 -50.76
N PRO A 383 -2.79 -25.00 -51.81
CA PRO A 383 -2.73 -25.53 -53.16
C PRO A 383 -1.78 -26.73 -53.22
N VAL A 384 -2.15 -27.71 -54.06
CA VAL A 384 -1.31 -28.89 -54.32
C VAL A 384 0.03 -28.40 -54.87
N LEU A 385 1.14 -28.97 -54.38
CA LEU A 385 2.47 -28.65 -54.90
C LEU A 385 2.52 -28.99 -56.39
N ASP A 386 3.10 -28.10 -57.19
CA ASP A 386 3.30 -28.36 -58.62
C ASP A 386 4.21 -29.58 -58.79
N ASP A 387 3.85 -30.48 -59.72
CA ASP A 387 4.70 -31.60 -60.10
C ASP A 387 6.00 -31.06 -60.68
N TRP A 388 7.10 -31.23 -59.93
CA TRP A 388 8.43 -30.85 -60.38
C TRP A 388 8.80 -31.71 -61.60
N ALA A 389 8.95 -31.09 -62.78
CA ALA A 389 9.47 -31.79 -63.94
C ALA A 389 10.99 -32.02 -63.76
N ASP A 390 11.43 -33.27 -63.89
CA ASP A 390 12.82 -33.75 -63.69
C ASP A 390 13.89 -33.15 -64.65
N ASP A 391 13.59 -32.06 -65.36
CA ASP A 391 14.41 -31.53 -66.47
C ASP A 391 15.24 -30.27 -66.13
N GLU A 392 15.22 -29.76 -64.89
CA GLU A 392 16.27 -28.82 -64.44
C GLU A 392 17.54 -29.58 -64.06
N PRO A 393 18.76 -29.02 -64.23
CA PRO A 393 20.00 -29.68 -63.81
C PRO A 393 19.87 -30.01 -62.32
N GLY A 394 19.60 -31.28 -62.03
CA GLY A 394 19.22 -31.74 -60.71
C GLY A 394 20.30 -31.37 -59.71
N LEU A 395 19.87 -30.84 -58.56
CA LEU A 395 20.70 -30.74 -57.37
C LEU A 395 21.41 -32.08 -57.19
N ASP A 396 22.72 -32.05 -56.98
CA ASP A 396 23.44 -33.30 -56.77
C ASP A 396 22.91 -33.99 -55.48
N GLU A 397 23.06 -35.32 -55.38
CA GLU A 397 22.52 -36.06 -54.21
C GLU A 397 23.10 -35.53 -52.88
N ALA A 398 24.29 -34.91 -52.92
CA ALA A 398 24.93 -34.30 -51.75
C ALA A 398 24.25 -32.97 -51.34
N GLU A 399 23.87 -32.14 -52.30
CA GLU A 399 23.11 -30.90 -52.14
C GLU A 399 21.68 -31.20 -51.67
N LEU A 400 21.03 -32.22 -52.23
CA LEU A 400 19.74 -32.71 -51.75
C LEU A 400 19.82 -33.23 -50.31
N ALA A 401 20.86 -33.99 -49.97
CA ALA A 401 21.11 -34.43 -48.60
C ALA A 401 21.36 -33.24 -47.65
N GLN A 402 22.08 -32.22 -48.11
CA GLN A 402 22.31 -30.99 -47.33
C GLN A 402 21.01 -30.22 -47.08
N ILE A 403 20.16 -30.06 -48.10
CA ILE A 403 18.86 -29.39 -47.96
C ILE A 403 17.94 -30.19 -47.03
N ARG A 404 17.88 -31.53 -47.16
CA ARG A 404 17.14 -32.41 -46.24
C ARG A 404 17.68 -32.33 -44.81
N SER A 405 18.97 -32.07 -44.63
CA SER A 405 19.58 -31.90 -43.30
C SER A 405 19.11 -30.63 -42.59
N MET A 406 18.70 -29.61 -43.35
CA MET A 406 18.19 -28.31 -42.89
C MET A 406 16.65 -28.24 -42.83
N GLY A 407 15.96 -29.29 -43.27
CA GLY A 407 14.51 -29.42 -43.22
C GLY A 407 13.96 -29.76 -41.83
N GLY A 408 12.64 -30.01 -41.76
CA GLY A 408 11.92 -30.34 -40.53
C GLY A 408 12.27 -31.71 -39.92
N PRO A 409 11.58 -32.09 -38.83
CA PRO A 409 11.75 -33.40 -38.19
C PRO A 409 11.46 -34.53 -39.19
N ARG A 410 12.26 -35.60 -39.17
CA ARG A 410 12.00 -36.79 -40.00
C ARG A 410 10.97 -37.71 -39.33
N HIS A 411 9.71 -37.29 -39.31
CA HIS A 411 8.63 -37.98 -38.58
C HIS A 411 8.55 -39.48 -38.87
N ALA A 412 8.62 -39.91 -40.13
CA ALA A 412 8.53 -41.33 -40.49
C ALA A 412 9.68 -42.18 -39.91
N ASP A 413 10.90 -41.66 -39.91
CA ASP A 413 12.08 -42.34 -39.38
C ASP A 413 12.07 -42.34 -37.84
N ILE A 414 11.65 -41.23 -37.24
CA ILE A 414 11.44 -41.09 -35.79
C ILE A 414 10.37 -42.09 -35.32
N ASP A 415 9.24 -42.18 -36.01
CA ASP A 415 8.16 -43.12 -35.71
C ASP A 415 8.62 -44.58 -35.82
N ALA A 416 9.43 -44.91 -36.83
CA ALA A 416 9.99 -46.25 -36.99
C ALA A 416 10.97 -46.60 -35.86
N HIS A 417 11.82 -45.65 -35.47
CA HIS A 417 12.74 -45.82 -34.34
C HIS A 417 12.00 -46.01 -33.01
N VAL A 418 11.02 -45.14 -32.73
CA VAL A 418 10.19 -45.23 -31.52
C VAL A 418 9.42 -46.55 -31.47
N ARG A 419 8.82 -47.00 -32.58
CA ARG A 419 8.16 -48.32 -32.67
C ARG A 419 9.10 -49.46 -32.33
N THR A 420 10.33 -49.42 -32.84
CA THR A 420 11.33 -50.46 -32.58
C THR A 420 11.74 -50.49 -31.10
N LEU A 421 11.90 -49.33 -30.48
CA LEU A 421 12.20 -49.22 -29.05
C LEU A 421 11.05 -49.72 -28.18
N LEU A 422 9.81 -49.32 -28.48
CA LEU A 422 8.63 -49.72 -27.72
C LEU A 422 8.26 -51.20 -27.91
N ALA A 423 8.63 -51.81 -29.04
CA ALA A 423 8.46 -53.24 -29.27
C ALA A 423 9.31 -54.11 -28.31
N SER A 424 10.36 -53.54 -27.69
CA SER A 424 11.18 -54.22 -26.68
C SER A 424 10.53 -54.26 -25.28
N GLY A 425 9.37 -53.61 -25.10
CA GLY A 425 8.59 -53.64 -23.85
C GLY A 425 9.11 -52.71 -22.74
N ALA A 426 10.02 -51.80 -23.04
CA ALA A 426 10.53 -50.82 -22.08
C ALA A 426 9.68 -49.54 -22.05
N ASP A 427 9.40 -49.02 -20.84
CA ASP A 427 8.91 -47.65 -20.65
C ASP A 427 10.04 -46.67 -20.92
N VAL A 428 10.13 -46.16 -22.16
CA VAL A 428 11.23 -45.29 -22.61
C VAL A 428 10.78 -43.83 -22.55
N SER A 429 11.61 -42.96 -21.95
CA SER A 429 11.37 -41.51 -21.99
C SER A 429 11.74 -40.91 -23.35
N VAL A 430 11.20 -39.72 -23.66
CA VAL A 430 11.61 -38.94 -24.84
C VAL A 430 13.14 -38.75 -24.88
N ALA A 431 13.77 -38.49 -23.74
CA ALA A 431 15.21 -38.27 -23.67
C ALA A 431 16.01 -39.55 -23.94
N GLU A 432 15.57 -40.68 -23.40
CA GLU A 432 16.19 -41.99 -23.62
C GLU A 432 16.06 -42.44 -25.08
N ALA A 433 14.88 -42.26 -25.68
CA ALA A 433 14.64 -42.60 -27.08
C ALA A 433 15.47 -41.76 -28.04
N PHE A 434 15.60 -40.45 -27.76
CA PHE A 434 16.44 -39.53 -28.53
C PHE A 434 17.93 -39.87 -28.38
N ALA A 435 18.38 -40.22 -27.18
CA ALA A 435 19.77 -40.60 -26.93
C ALA A 435 20.17 -41.92 -27.62
N ALA A 436 19.22 -42.86 -27.74
CA ALA A 436 19.41 -44.15 -28.41
C ALA A 436 19.31 -44.09 -29.94
N ALA A 437 18.93 -42.94 -30.51
CA ALA A 437 18.78 -42.76 -31.96
C ALA A 437 20.13 -42.63 -32.68
N SER A 438 20.13 -42.88 -33.99
CA SER A 438 21.30 -42.65 -34.85
C SER A 438 21.64 -41.15 -34.91
N ASP A 439 22.89 -40.82 -35.26
CA ASP A 439 23.33 -39.42 -35.32
C ASP A 439 22.50 -38.55 -36.29
N GLU A 440 21.87 -39.17 -37.31
CA GLU A 440 20.97 -38.49 -38.25
C GLU A 440 19.63 -38.06 -37.65
N LEU A 441 19.14 -38.78 -36.63
CA LEU A 441 17.88 -38.51 -35.93
C LEU A 441 18.09 -37.75 -34.60
N ARG A 442 19.33 -37.33 -34.34
CA ARG A 442 19.71 -36.58 -33.14
C ARG A 442 19.83 -35.09 -33.41
N ARG A 443 19.16 -34.54 -34.41
CA ARG A 443 19.21 -33.10 -34.68
C ARG A 443 18.30 -32.33 -33.73
N PRO A 444 18.57 -31.04 -33.46
CA PRO A 444 17.70 -30.23 -32.61
C PRO A 444 16.24 -30.19 -33.07
N VAL A 445 16.01 -30.24 -34.39
CA VAL A 445 14.66 -30.29 -34.97
C VAL A 445 13.97 -31.63 -34.74
N ASP A 446 14.71 -32.74 -34.75
CA ASP A 446 14.12 -34.07 -34.53
C ASP A 446 13.62 -34.24 -33.09
N LEU A 447 14.22 -33.53 -32.11
CA LEU A 447 13.73 -33.49 -30.72
C LEU A 447 12.27 -33.03 -30.63
N LEU A 448 11.84 -32.12 -31.51
CA LEU A 448 10.43 -31.70 -31.59
C LEU A 448 9.54 -32.85 -32.05
N GLY A 449 9.99 -33.64 -33.03
CA GLY A 449 9.28 -34.83 -33.49
C GLY A 449 9.10 -35.88 -32.38
N TYR A 450 10.12 -36.11 -31.54
CA TYR A 450 9.98 -36.99 -30.38
C TYR A 450 9.03 -36.42 -29.30
N LEU A 451 9.00 -35.10 -29.11
CA LEU A 451 8.07 -34.44 -28.18
C LEU A 451 6.61 -34.48 -28.67
N GLU A 452 6.39 -34.47 -29.99
CA GLU A 452 5.05 -34.63 -30.58
C GLU A 452 4.47 -36.04 -30.33
N LEU A 453 5.34 -37.05 -30.20
CA LEU A 453 4.97 -38.43 -29.86
C LEU A 453 4.85 -38.70 -28.35
N ALA A 454 5.14 -37.70 -27.53
CA ALA A 454 5.10 -37.81 -26.09
C ALA A 454 3.65 -37.96 -25.58
N ASP A 455 3.47 -38.68 -24.48
CA ASP A 455 2.15 -38.83 -23.86
C ASP A 455 1.68 -37.49 -23.25
N ALA A 456 0.84 -36.75 -23.98
CA ALA A 456 0.26 -35.49 -23.49
C ALA A 456 -0.54 -35.62 -22.18
N ALA A 457 -1.01 -36.82 -21.81
CA ALA A 457 -1.71 -37.08 -20.55
C ALA A 457 -0.75 -37.30 -19.37
N ALA A 458 0.54 -37.53 -19.63
CA ALA A 458 1.59 -37.65 -18.61
C ALA A 458 2.23 -36.30 -18.25
N THR A 459 1.91 -35.22 -18.97
CA THR A 459 2.41 -33.86 -18.70
C THR A 459 1.66 -33.27 -17.49
N PRO A 460 2.34 -32.90 -16.39
CA PRO A 460 1.68 -32.30 -15.24
C PRO A 460 1.03 -30.96 -15.63
N THR A 461 -0.30 -30.86 -15.52
CA THR A 461 -1.04 -29.63 -15.86
C THR A 461 -1.05 -28.60 -14.71
N SER A 462 -0.38 -28.90 -13.60
CA SER A 462 -0.33 -28.03 -12.41
C SER A 462 0.97 -27.24 -12.36
N ALA A 463 0.85 -25.91 -12.23
CA ALA A 463 1.97 -24.97 -12.15
C ALA A 463 2.88 -25.14 -10.91
N ASP A 464 2.49 -25.95 -9.92
CA ASP A 464 3.19 -26.13 -8.63
C ASP A 464 3.92 -27.48 -8.47
N ALA A 465 3.88 -28.36 -9.47
CA ALA A 465 4.59 -29.64 -9.39
C ALA A 465 5.99 -29.52 -10.02
N ALA A 466 7.04 -29.81 -9.26
CA ALA A 466 8.41 -29.93 -9.79
C ALA A 466 8.47 -31.04 -10.85
N VAL A 467 8.49 -30.66 -12.13
CA VAL A 467 8.58 -31.60 -13.25
C VAL A 467 10.01 -32.14 -13.30
N PRO A 468 10.23 -33.47 -13.22
CA PRO A 468 11.56 -34.04 -13.42
C PRO A 468 12.06 -33.70 -14.82
N VAL A 469 13.29 -33.18 -14.92
CA VAL A 469 13.92 -32.78 -16.18
C VAL A 469 15.11 -33.70 -16.51
N GLU A 470 15.31 -33.94 -17.81
CA GLU A 470 16.37 -34.77 -18.37
C GLU A 470 17.18 -33.95 -19.38
N SER A 471 18.50 -34.18 -19.45
CA SER A 471 19.38 -33.49 -20.39
C SER A 471 19.63 -34.35 -21.63
N VAL A 472 19.39 -33.80 -22.82
CA VAL A 472 19.66 -34.45 -24.11
C VAL A 472 20.71 -33.69 -24.90
N VAL A 473 21.57 -34.40 -25.63
CA VAL A 473 22.59 -33.80 -26.49
C VAL A 473 22.21 -34.03 -27.95
N ALA A 474 21.86 -32.94 -28.63
CA ALA A 474 21.57 -32.93 -30.05
C ALA A 474 22.81 -32.58 -30.87
N ARG A 475 22.94 -33.17 -32.06
CA ARG A 475 24.01 -32.95 -33.04
C ARG A 475 23.46 -32.16 -34.22
N ARG A 476 24.08 -31.04 -34.54
CA ARG A 476 23.71 -30.25 -35.71
C ARG A 476 24.37 -30.82 -36.98
N PRO A 477 23.82 -30.53 -38.17
CA PRO A 477 24.43 -30.94 -39.44
C PRO A 477 25.87 -30.43 -39.63
N ASP A 478 26.25 -29.33 -38.98
CA ASP A 478 27.62 -28.78 -38.96
C ASP A 478 28.58 -29.55 -38.02
N GLY A 479 28.12 -30.63 -37.38
CA GLY A 479 28.89 -31.46 -36.45
C GLY A 479 28.95 -30.92 -35.02
N THR A 480 28.44 -29.72 -34.76
CA THR A 480 28.42 -29.15 -33.40
C THR A 480 27.35 -29.79 -32.53
N GLN A 481 27.59 -29.83 -31.22
CA GLN A 481 26.67 -30.41 -30.24
C GLN A 481 26.02 -29.32 -29.40
N ARG A 482 24.75 -29.51 -29.05
CA ARG A 482 24.01 -28.63 -28.13
C ARG A 482 23.20 -29.44 -27.14
N THR A 483 23.34 -29.09 -25.87
CA THR A 483 22.58 -29.70 -24.78
C THR A 483 21.26 -28.97 -24.58
N PHE A 484 20.17 -29.73 -24.47
CA PHE A 484 18.83 -29.25 -24.14
C PHE A 484 18.36 -29.92 -22.86
N VAL A 485 17.55 -29.19 -22.09
CA VAL A 485 16.87 -29.71 -20.91
C VAL A 485 15.41 -29.88 -21.27
N VAL A 486 14.89 -31.10 -21.19
CA VAL A 486 13.52 -31.45 -21.54
C VAL A 486 12.81 -32.07 -20.34
N PRO A 487 11.48 -31.91 -20.20
CA PRO A 487 10.74 -32.63 -19.17
C PRO A 487 10.81 -34.14 -19.45
N ARG A 488 10.88 -34.94 -18.38
CA ARG A 488 10.79 -36.39 -18.47
C ARG A 488 9.36 -36.79 -18.80
N VAL A 489 9.11 -37.08 -20.08
CA VAL A 489 7.79 -37.52 -20.57
C VAL A 489 7.94 -38.91 -21.21
N PRO A 490 7.09 -39.89 -20.86
CA PRO A 490 7.09 -41.19 -21.49
C PRO A 490 6.53 -41.11 -22.93
N LEU A 491 7.03 -41.97 -23.81
CA LEU A 491 6.49 -42.13 -25.16
C LEU A 491 5.26 -43.04 -25.16
N ARG A 492 4.24 -42.73 -25.99
CA ARG A 492 3.09 -43.62 -26.18
C ARG A 492 3.41 -44.75 -27.15
N PRO A 493 2.88 -45.97 -26.94
CA PRO A 493 2.81 -46.96 -28.02
C PRO A 493 1.96 -46.37 -29.15
N THR A 494 2.58 -46.23 -30.33
CA THR A 494 1.88 -45.78 -31.53
C THR A 494 0.75 -46.77 -31.81
N ARG A 495 -0.50 -46.28 -31.77
CA ARG A 495 -1.65 -47.08 -32.19
C ARG A 495 -1.43 -47.47 -33.66
N SER A 496 -1.42 -48.76 -33.93
CA SER A 496 -1.45 -49.32 -35.27
C SER A 496 -2.56 -48.65 -36.09
N ASP A 497 -2.25 -48.31 -37.34
CA ASP A 497 -3.15 -47.74 -38.35
C ASP A 497 -4.44 -48.57 -38.53
N GLU A 498 -5.44 -48.32 -37.68
CA GLU A 498 -6.84 -48.70 -37.90
C GLU A 498 -7.71 -47.57 -37.34
N ASN A 499 -7.87 -46.50 -38.13
CA ASN A 499 -9.09 -45.70 -38.29
C ASN A 499 -8.77 -44.33 -38.92
N LEU A 500 -8.37 -44.34 -40.19
CA LEU A 500 -8.67 -43.24 -41.10
C LEU A 500 -9.85 -43.67 -41.97
N THR A 501 -11.02 -43.80 -41.34
CA THR A 501 -12.28 -43.75 -42.08
C THR A 501 -12.61 -42.26 -42.27
N PRO A 502 -12.67 -41.73 -43.50
CA PRO A 502 -13.15 -40.36 -43.70
C PRO A 502 -14.61 -40.31 -43.22
N ALA A 503 -14.89 -39.41 -42.28
CA ALA A 503 -16.23 -39.15 -41.80
C ALA A 503 -17.11 -38.76 -43.00
N SER A 504 -18.06 -39.63 -43.34
CA SER A 504 -19.10 -39.34 -44.32
C SER A 504 -19.98 -38.20 -43.77
N PRO A 505 -20.36 -37.19 -44.59
CA PRO A 505 -21.23 -36.13 -44.14
C PRO A 505 -22.65 -36.67 -43.93
N ASP A 506 -23.16 -36.56 -42.70
CA ASP A 506 -24.52 -36.97 -42.34
C ASP A 506 -25.56 -36.08 -43.06
N PRO A 507 -26.44 -36.63 -43.91
CA PRO A 507 -27.51 -35.88 -44.56
C PRO A 507 -28.77 -35.93 -43.68
N GLY A 508 -28.90 -34.98 -42.75
CA GLY A 508 -29.86 -35.10 -41.65
C GLY A 508 -30.61 -33.84 -41.23
N GLY A 509 -30.92 -32.91 -42.13
CA GLY A 509 -31.80 -31.76 -41.85
C GLY A 509 -33.11 -31.84 -42.63
N ARG A 510 -34.13 -32.52 -42.10
CA ARG A 510 -35.51 -32.43 -42.60
C ARG A 510 -36.31 -31.44 -41.75
N SER A 511 -36.89 -30.48 -42.49
CA SER A 511 -38.18 -29.76 -42.32
C SER A 511 -38.56 -29.17 -40.97
#